data_AF-A0A9Q0KJE4-F1
#
_entry.id   AF-A0A9Q0KJE4-F1
#
_cell.length_a   1.000
_cell.length_b   1.000
_cell.length_c   1.000
_cell.angle_alpha   90.00
_cell.angle_beta   90.00
_cell.angle_gamma   90.00
#
_symmetry.space_group_name_H-M   'P 1'
#
loop_
_entity.id
_entity.type
_entity.pdbx_description
1 polymer ?
#
loop_
_entity_poly.entity_id
_entity_poly.type
_entity_poly.pdbx_seq_one_letter_code
_entity_poly.pdbx_strand_id
1 'polypeptide(L)'
;MKPFHNICNSNHTNKTCLPQVSQHTVDQVLKNFHNIQNLWIELPAADLCTEDGVVLKWKAEFGSTLQNCIILGGNRIDLKPVTEQGLMLEDNRSIPESFHTNGELKLRVVWIISSLIAASTRHYLLEPIIRVQPTLKTPVVTDVDGQGTLCTSSEQLREFKEKPLAASAPLQRTQVPASNMNLRYAPYLELPEGIELQGATLVAIKPSGDGSSTSKEEVEAFVCEAFDGPFEAAVKTLVKRRTHVLELNGF
;
A
#
# COMPACT_ATOMS: atom_id res chain seq x y z
N MET A 1 -33.23 -8.74 25.97
CA MET A 1 -32.90 -8.49 24.55
C MET A 1 -33.62 -9.55 23.73
N LYS A 2 -34.65 -9.18 22.96
CA LYS A 2 -35.39 -10.11 22.09
C LYS A 2 -34.95 -9.87 20.64
N PRO A 3 -34.70 -10.91 19.84
CA PRO A 3 -34.37 -10.75 18.43
C PRO A 3 -35.62 -10.34 17.65
N PHE A 4 -35.46 -9.42 16.69
CA PHE A 4 -36.54 -8.99 15.81
C PHE A 4 -36.78 -10.06 14.74
N HIS A 5 -37.93 -10.74 14.82
CA HIS A 5 -38.44 -11.57 13.75
C HIS A 5 -39.15 -10.68 12.72
N ASN A 6 -38.73 -10.75 11.46
CA ASN A 6 -39.38 -10.08 10.34
C ASN A 6 -40.72 -10.75 10.01
N ILE A 7 -41.80 -9.99 10.08
CA ILE A 7 -43.11 -10.35 9.52
C ILE A 7 -43.17 -9.77 8.10
N CYS A 8 -43.04 -10.62 7.09
CA CYS A 8 -43.34 -10.25 5.71
C CYS A 8 -44.77 -10.72 5.41
N ASN A 9 -45.71 -9.80 5.31
CA ASN A 9 -47.04 -10.11 4.81
C ASN A 9 -47.01 -10.05 3.27
N SER A 10 -47.37 -11.17 2.65
CA SER A 10 -47.41 -11.38 1.20
C SER A 10 -48.51 -10.54 0.58
N ASN A 11 -48.21 -9.81 -0.50
CA ASN A 11 -49.11 -9.64 -1.64
C ASN A 11 -48.34 -9.26 -2.92
N HIS A 12 -48.15 -10.28 -3.74
CA HIS A 12 -48.10 -10.31 -5.21
C HIS A 12 -47.06 -9.53 -6.03
N THR A 13 -46.36 -10.35 -6.83
CA THR A 13 -45.74 -10.15 -8.15
C THR A 13 -44.30 -9.60 -8.23
N ASN A 14 -43.36 -10.55 -8.18
CA ASN A 14 -42.15 -10.66 -9.00
C ASN A 14 -41.35 -9.36 -9.26
N LYS A 15 -40.62 -8.92 -8.24
CA LYS A 15 -39.35 -8.22 -8.44
C LYS A 15 -38.33 -8.81 -7.48
N THR A 16 -37.22 -9.30 -8.01
CA THR A 16 -36.05 -9.73 -7.25
C THR A 16 -35.58 -8.55 -6.41
N CYS A 17 -36.01 -8.52 -5.16
CA CYS A 17 -35.69 -7.45 -4.22
C CYS A 17 -34.34 -7.81 -3.59
N LEU A 18 -33.24 -7.32 -4.20
CA LEU A 18 -31.99 -7.21 -3.46
C LEU A 18 -32.26 -6.26 -2.29
N PRO A 19 -31.90 -6.62 -1.04
CA PRO A 19 -32.06 -5.71 0.07
C PRO A 19 -31.28 -4.45 -0.25
N GLN A 20 -31.99 -3.33 -0.33
CA GLN A 20 -31.41 -2.02 -0.53
C GLN A 20 -30.66 -1.67 0.76
N VAL A 21 -29.42 -2.16 0.87
CA VAL A 21 -28.49 -1.74 1.93
C VAL A 21 -28.37 -0.24 1.77
N SER A 22 -28.81 0.51 2.77
CA SER A 22 -28.61 1.95 2.84
C SER A 22 -27.10 2.21 2.73
N GLN A 23 -26.66 2.67 1.55
CA GLN A 23 -25.27 3.00 1.27
C GLN A 23 -24.92 4.29 2.02
N HIS A 24 -24.64 4.16 3.32
CA HIS A 24 -24.06 5.25 4.08
C HIS A 24 -22.58 5.35 3.73
N THR A 25 -22.14 6.54 3.31
CA THR A 25 -20.71 6.81 3.18
C THR A 25 -20.07 6.83 4.56
N VAL A 26 -18.78 6.49 4.65
CA VAL A 26 -18.08 6.37 5.93
C VAL A 26 -18.16 7.67 6.73
N ASP A 27 -18.07 8.84 6.07
CA ASP A 27 -18.23 10.13 6.73
C ASP A 27 -19.62 10.31 7.37
N GLN A 28 -20.68 9.76 6.77
CA GLN A 28 -22.03 9.83 7.34
C GLN A 28 -22.14 9.01 8.63
N VAL A 29 -21.53 7.83 8.66
CA VAL A 29 -21.49 6.99 9.86
C VAL A 29 -20.69 7.68 10.97
N LEU A 30 -19.56 8.27 10.61
CA LEU A 30 -18.64 8.87 11.59
C LEU A 30 -19.16 10.20 12.18
N LYS A 31 -20.08 10.92 11.52
CA LYS A 31 -20.57 12.24 11.99
C LYS A 31 -21.11 12.28 13.43
N ASN A 32 -21.64 11.17 13.94
CA ASN A 32 -22.19 11.09 15.30
C ASN A 32 -21.15 10.74 16.37
N PHE A 33 -19.89 10.53 15.97
CA PHE A 33 -18.79 10.24 16.87
C PHE A 33 -17.86 11.45 16.93
N HIS A 34 -17.67 12.04 18.10
CA HIS A 34 -16.97 13.33 18.23
C HIS A 34 -15.50 13.22 18.68
N ASN A 35 -15.10 12.06 19.21
CA ASN A 35 -13.81 11.86 19.88
C ASN A 35 -13.00 10.70 19.28
N ILE A 36 -13.16 10.42 17.98
CA ILE A 36 -12.39 9.37 17.33
C ILE A 36 -10.95 9.86 17.14
N GLN A 37 -10.01 9.18 17.81
CA GLN A 37 -8.58 9.47 17.66
C GLN A 37 -7.89 8.52 16.68
N ASN A 38 -8.29 7.26 16.66
CA ASN A 38 -7.69 6.23 15.81
C ASN A 38 -8.81 5.61 14.98
N LEU A 39 -8.58 5.51 13.67
CA LEU A 39 -9.55 4.97 12.73
C LEU A 39 -8.85 3.97 11.83
N TRP A 40 -9.34 2.73 11.82
CA TRP A 40 -8.91 1.72 10.86
C TRP A 40 -10.07 1.43 9.93
N ILE A 41 -9.85 1.62 8.63
CA ILE A 41 -10.77 1.22 7.56
C ILE A 41 -10.15 0.04 6.82
N GLU A 42 -10.87 -1.07 6.76
CA GLU A 42 -10.49 -2.24 5.97
C GLU A 42 -11.36 -2.29 4.70
N LEU A 43 -10.73 -2.34 3.53
CA LEU A 43 -11.39 -2.40 2.23
C LEU A 43 -11.61 -3.86 1.81
N PRO A 44 -12.81 -4.21 1.29
CA PRO A 44 -13.23 -5.60 1.06
C PRO A 44 -12.54 -6.30 -0.12
N ALA A 45 -11.68 -5.61 -0.88
CA ALA A 45 -10.96 -6.19 -2.01
C ALA A 45 -9.53 -5.64 -2.03
N ALA A 46 -8.55 -6.48 -2.34
CA ALA A 46 -7.27 -6.00 -2.83
C ALA A 46 -7.49 -5.14 -4.08
N ASP A 47 -6.81 -4.00 -4.16
CA ASP A 47 -6.94 -3.13 -5.34
C ASP A 47 -6.30 -3.77 -6.57
N LEU A 48 -5.38 -4.72 -6.37
CA LEU A 48 -4.59 -5.33 -7.42
C LEU A 48 -4.75 -6.85 -7.38
N CYS A 49 -5.30 -7.40 -8.46
CA CYS A 49 -5.25 -8.84 -8.71
C CYS A 49 -3.83 -9.19 -9.17
N THR A 50 -3.07 -9.88 -8.32
CA THR A 50 -1.80 -10.49 -8.69
C THR A 50 -2.03 -11.89 -9.23
N GLU A 51 -1.13 -12.37 -10.10
CA GLU A 51 -1.11 -13.77 -10.51
C GLU A 51 -0.78 -14.68 -9.32
N ASP A 52 -1.13 -15.97 -9.42
CA ASP A 52 -0.86 -16.93 -8.35
C ASP A 52 0.65 -17.00 -8.05
N GLY A 53 0.99 -16.98 -6.76
CA GLY A 53 2.37 -16.95 -6.27
C GLY A 53 3.08 -15.58 -6.36
N VAL A 54 2.53 -14.58 -7.06
CA VAL A 54 3.13 -13.22 -7.08
C VAL A 54 2.87 -12.52 -5.75
N VAL A 55 3.93 -11.93 -5.19
CA VAL A 55 3.83 -11.05 -4.02
C VAL A 55 3.88 -9.61 -4.47
N LEU A 56 2.93 -8.83 -3.97
CA LEU A 56 3.00 -7.39 -4.01
C LEU A 56 2.53 -6.87 -2.66
N LYS A 57 3.37 -6.09 -1.98
CA LYS A 57 3.01 -5.38 -0.76
C LYS A 57 3.45 -3.93 -0.89
N TRP A 58 2.64 -3.02 -0.38
CA TRP A 58 3.03 -1.62 -0.35
C TRP A 58 2.53 -0.91 0.90
N LYS A 59 3.30 0.08 1.33
CA LYS A 59 2.96 0.98 2.43
C LYS A 59 3.20 2.41 1.97
N ALA A 60 2.22 3.28 2.16
CA ALA A 60 2.30 4.66 1.76
C ALA A 60 1.92 5.61 2.89
N GLU A 61 2.56 6.76 2.88
CA GLU A 61 2.30 7.89 3.74
C GLU A 61 1.98 9.12 2.92
N PHE A 62 0.94 9.84 3.33
CA PHE A 62 0.48 11.05 2.68
C PHE A 62 0.27 12.16 3.71
N GLY A 63 0.78 13.35 3.42
CA GLY A 63 0.33 14.60 3.99
C GLY A 63 -0.71 15.23 3.07
N SER A 64 -0.51 16.47 2.62
CA SER A 64 -1.34 17.05 1.54
C SER A 64 -1.16 16.34 0.18
N THR A 65 -0.01 15.69 0.00
CA THR A 65 0.34 14.85 -1.15
C THR A 65 1.15 13.65 -0.66
N LEU A 66 1.53 12.74 -1.57
CA LEU A 66 2.39 11.60 -1.25
C LEU A 66 3.67 12.11 -0.55
N GLN A 67 4.09 11.47 0.54
CA GLN A 67 5.35 11.77 1.22
C GLN A 67 6.34 10.60 1.10
N ASN A 68 5.88 9.37 1.33
CA ASN A 68 6.68 8.16 1.18
C ASN A 68 5.82 7.02 0.61
N CYS A 69 6.37 6.18 -0.24
CA CYS A 69 5.75 4.90 -0.61
C CYS A 69 6.82 3.82 -0.75
N ILE A 70 6.66 2.72 -0.03
CA ILE A 70 7.52 1.55 -0.10
C ILE A 70 6.74 0.42 -0.76
N ILE A 71 7.35 -0.21 -1.77
CA ILE A 71 6.78 -1.32 -2.50
C ILE A 71 7.76 -2.49 -2.41
N LEU A 72 7.28 -3.63 -1.93
CA LEU A 72 7.98 -4.91 -1.95
C LEU A 72 7.23 -5.85 -2.88
N GLY A 73 7.91 -6.48 -3.82
CA GLY A 73 7.29 -7.50 -4.64
C GLY A 73 8.24 -8.63 -5.02
N GLY A 74 7.67 -9.75 -5.44
CA GLY A 74 8.39 -10.92 -5.93
C GLY A 74 7.56 -11.67 -6.95
N ASN A 75 8.22 -12.24 -7.94
CA ASN A 75 7.57 -12.93 -9.05
C ASN A 75 6.83 -14.18 -8.56
N ARG A 76 7.44 -14.89 -7.61
CA ARG A 76 6.94 -16.17 -7.10
C ARG A 76 7.37 -16.34 -5.65
N ILE A 77 6.45 -16.81 -4.81
CA ILE A 77 6.76 -17.48 -3.55
C ILE A 77 6.79 -18.97 -3.81
N ASP A 78 7.88 -19.62 -3.42
CA ASP A 78 7.92 -21.07 -3.23
C ASP A 78 8.05 -21.35 -1.72
N LEU A 79 7.30 -22.34 -1.21
CA LEU A 79 7.42 -22.79 0.19
C LEU A 79 8.33 -24.02 0.23
N LYS A 80 9.51 -23.90 0.84
CA LYS A 80 10.39 -25.05 1.01
C LYS A 80 9.90 -25.90 2.18
N PRO A 81 9.64 -27.21 2.01
CA PRO A 81 9.51 -28.09 3.16
C PRO A 81 10.86 -28.08 3.90
N VAL A 82 10.84 -27.91 5.23
CA VAL A 82 12.04 -27.86 6.08
C VAL A 82 12.86 -29.15 5.89
N THR A 83 13.81 -29.12 4.95
CA THR A 83 14.81 -30.15 4.76
C THR A 83 16.08 -29.46 4.30
N GLU A 84 17.13 -29.63 5.11
CA GLU A 84 18.47 -29.13 4.89
C GLU A 84 19.00 -29.56 3.51
N GLN A 85 19.45 -28.61 2.68
CA GLN A 85 20.61 -28.76 1.79
C GLN A 85 20.82 -27.44 1.03
N GLY A 86 21.98 -26.84 1.26
CA GLY A 86 22.40 -25.59 0.63
C GLY A 86 22.82 -25.77 -0.82
N LEU A 87 22.74 -24.70 -1.59
CA LEU A 87 23.46 -24.51 -2.84
C LEU A 87 23.64 -23.02 -3.14
N MET A 88 24.93 -22.65 -3.26
CA MET A 88 25.56 -21.56 -4.02
C MET A 88 24.89 -20.17 -4.02
N LEU A 89 25.43 -19.32 -3.14
CA LEU A 89 25.22 -17.88 -3.10
C LEU A 89 26.05 -17.24 -4.23
N GLU A 90 25.46 -17.10 -5.42
CA GLU A 90 26.03 -16.25 -6.47
C GLU A 90 25.94 -14.78 -6.00
N ASP A 91 27.12 -14.18 -5.73
CA ASP A 91 27.33 -12.81 -5.28
C ASP A 91 27.05 -11.78 -6.41
N ASN A 92 25.95 -11.94 -7.12
CA ASN A 92 25.49 -11.00 -8.12
C ASN A 92 24.76 -9.85 -7.43
N ARG A 93 25.56 -8.86 -6.99
CA ARG A 93 25.10 -7.61 -6.37
C ARG A 93 24.45 -6.62 -7.36
N SER A 94 24.46 -6.94 -8.65
CA SER A 94 23.87 -6.16 -9.74
C SER A 94 22.59 -6.80 -10.27
N ILE A 95 21.73 -5.98 -10.87
CA ILE A 95 20.56 -6.46 -11.63
C ILE A 95 21.06 -7.29 -12.82
N PRO A 96 20.61 -8.55 -12.99
CA PRO A 96 20.94 -9.36 -14.16
C PRO A 96 20.41 -8.71 -15.46
N GLU A 97 21.14 -8.85 -16.57
CA GLU A 97 20.70 -8.31 -17.87
C GLU A 97 19.32 -8.85 -18.32
N SER A 98 18.96 -10.07 -17.89
CA SER A 98 17.66 -10.70 -18.13
C SER A 98 16.48 -9.92 -17.54
N PHE A 99 16.69 -9.13 -16.49
CA PHE A 99 15.66 -8.28 -15.90
C PHE A 99 15.11 -7.25 -16.90
N HIS A 100 15.96 -6.80 -17.82
CA HIS A 100 15.63 -5.79 -18.83
C HIS A 100 14.98 -6.39 -20.09
N THR A 101 15.17 -7.69 -20.36
CA THR A 101 14.74 -8.34 -21.60
C THR A 101 13.55 -9.30 -21.45
N ASN A 102 13.27 -9.82 -20.24
CA ASN A 102 12.26 -10.86 -20.02
C ASN A 102 10.88 -10.34 -19.57
N GLY A 103 10.56 -9.07 -19.78
CA GLY A 103 9.26 -8.49 -19.36
C GLY A 103 9.12 -8.27 -17.84
N GLU A 104 10.10 -8.67 -17.04
CA GLU A 104 10.12 -8.45 -15.59
C GLU A 104 10.10 -6.95 -15.25
N LEU A 105 10.89 -6.13 -15.94
CA LEU A 105 10.84 -4.68 -15.77
C LEU A 105 9.45 -4.10 -16.03
N LYS A 106 8.73 -4.60 -17.06
CA LYS A 106 7.36 -4.16 -17.36
C LYS A 106 6.42 -4.49 -16.20
N LEU A 107 6.55 -5.68 -15.62
CA LEU A 107 5.78 -6.08 -14.44
C LEU A 107 6.07 -5.17 -13.24
N ARG A 108 7.33 -4.78 -13.00
CA ARG A 108 7.68 -3.82 -11.95
C ARG A 108 7.09 -2.44 -12.18
N VAL A 109 7.07 -1.95 -13.42
CA VAL A 109 6.41 -0.68 -13.77
C VAL A 109 4.92 -0.78 -13.45
N VAL A 110 4.25 -1.87 -13.84
CA VAL A 110 2.84 -2.10 -13.49
C VAL A 110 2.65 -2.06 -11.97
N TRP A 111 3.44 -2.81 -11.19
CA TRP A 111 3.35 -2.81 -9.73
C TRP A 111 3.52 -1.42 -9.11
N ILE A 112 4.49 -0.64 -9.59
CA ILE A 112 4.76 0.72 -9.10
C ILE A 112 3.55 1.62 -9.36
N ILE A 113 3.08 1.69 -10.60
CA ILE A 113 1.97 2.57 -10.99
C ILE A 113 0.68 2.14 -10.29
N SER A 114 0.38 0.85 -10.29
CA SER A 114 -0.78 0.27 -9.63
C SER A 114 -0.82 0.55 -8.13
N SER A 115 0.30 0.39 -7.43
CA SER A 115 0.38 0.66 -5.98
C SER A 115 0.18 2.15 -5.68
N LEU A 116 0.74 3.04 -6.50
CA LEU A 116 0.55 4.49 -6.35
C LEU A 116 -0.89 4.93 -6.62
N ILE A 117 -1.57 4.32 -7.60
CA ILE A 117 -2.99 4.56 -7.86
C ILE A 117 -3.82 4.09 -6.67
N ALA A 118 -3.57 2.88 -6.16
CA ALA A 118 -4.28 2.34 -5.00
C ALA A 118 -4.09 3.22 -3.75
N ALA A 119 -2.85 3.65 -3.49
CA ALA A 119 -2.52 4.52 -2.36
C ALA A 119 -3.17 5.90 -2.49
N SER A 120 -3.10 6.54 -3.66
CA SER A 120 -3.72 7.85 -3.91
C SER A 120 -5.25 7.82 -3.90
N THR A 121 -5.86 6.69 -4.26
CA THR A 121 -7.31 6.48 -4.14
C THR A 121 -7.72 6.34 -2.68
N ARG A 122 -7.01 5.53 -1.88
CA ARG A 122 -7.25 5.45 -0.41
C ARG A 122 -7.10 6.81 0.27
N HIS A 123 -6.12 7.60 -0.15
CA HIS A 123 -5.91 8.92 0.43
C HIS A 123 -7.05 9.89 0.10
N TYR A 124 -7.55 9.86 -1.14
CA TYR A 124 -8.74 10.60 -1.51
C TYR A 124 -9.98 10.19 -0.69
N LEU A 125 -10.15 8.90 -0.39
CA LEU A 125 -11.24 8.41 0.47
C LEU A 125 -11.18 8.96 1.90
N LEU A 126 -9.98 9.26 2.43
CA LEU A 126 -9.82 9.82 3.77
C LEU A 126 -10.21 11.30 3.87
N GLU A 127 -10.23 12.05 2.76
CA GLU A 127 -10.51 13.49 2.77
C GLU A 127 -11.81 13.88 3.50
N PRO A 128 -12.99 13.33 3.12
CA PRO A 128 -14.23 13.69 3.81
C PRO A 128 -14.21 13.26 5.28
N ILE A 129 -13.49 12.20 5.62
CA ILE A 129 -13.41 11.68 6.99
C ILE A 129 -12.59 12.59 7.89
N ILE A 130 -11.40 12.99 7.45
CA ILE A 130 -10.50 13.90 8.17
C ILE A 130 -11.21 15.25 8.41
N ARG A 131 -12.06 15.68 7.47
CA ARG A 131 -12.83 16.91 7.57
C ARG A 131 -13.91 16.86 8.66
N VAL A 132 -14.58 15.72 8.84
CA VAL A 132 -15.64 15.58 9.86
C VAL A 132 -15.09 15.16 11.23
N GLN A 133 -13.85 14.65 11.30
CA GLN A 133 -13.21 14.17 12.53
C GLN A 133 -12.00 15.05 12.93
N PRO A 134 -12.22 16.18 13.62
CA PRO A 134 -11.13 17.07 14.01
C PRO A 134 -10.16 16.43 15.02
N THR A 135 -10.64 15.48 15.83
CA THR A 135 -9.88 14.79 16.89
C THR A 135 -9.06 13.59 16.38
N LEU A 136 -9.15 13.26 15.08
CA LEU A 136 -8.44 12.16 14.46
C LEU A 136 -6.93 12.40 14.47
N LYS A 137 -6.18 11.37 14.85
CA LYS A 137 -4.71 11.36 14.99
C LYS A 137 -4.03 10.32 14.10
N THR A 138 -4.65 9.16 13.93
CA THR A 138 -4.09 8.06 13.14
C THR A 138 -5.18 7.34 12.32
N PRO A 139 -5.44 7.77 11.08
CA PRO A 139 -6.15 6.94 10.13
C PRO A 139 -5.21 5.94 9.48
N VAL A 140 -5.70 4.70 9.40
CA VAL A 140 -5.08 3.61 8.65
C VAL A 140 -6.13 3.02 7.72
N VAL A 141 -5.75 2.84 6.46
CA VAL A 141 -6.61 2.18 5.46
C VAL A 141 -5.84 0.99 4.89
N THR A 142 -6.37 -0.21 5.10
CA THR A 142 -5.82 -1.47 4.59
C THR A 142 -6.82 -2.16 3.68
N ASP A 143 -6.38 -3.15 2.91
CA ASP A 143 -7.26 -4.16 2.32
C ASP A 143 -7.25 -5.44 3.17
N VAL A 144 -8.28 -6.26 2.97
CA VAL A 144 -8.45 -7.58 3.64
C VAL A 144 -7.30 -8.55 3.39
N ASP A 145 -6.61 -8.41 2.26
CA ASP A 145 -5.50 -9.29 1.87
C ASP A 145 -4.15 -8.79 2.44
N GLY A 146 -4.14 -7.64 3.12
CA GLY A 146 -2.94 -7.01 3.66
C GLY A 146 -1.92 -6.61 2.58
N GLN A 147 -2.37 -6.42 1.34
CA GLN A 147 -1.53 -6.05 0.21
C GLN A 147 -1.03 -4.61 0.36
N GLY A 148 -1.91 -3.69 0.72
CA GLY A 148 -1.68 -2.26 0.70
C GLY A 148 -2.09 -1.59 2.00
N THR A 149 -1.19 -0.79 2.56
CA THR A 149 -1.45 0.01 3.76
C THR A 149 -1.21 1.48 3.48
N LEU A 150 -2.24 2.30 3.63
CA LEU A 150 -2.11 3.75 3.75
C LEU A 150 -2.14 4.12 5.24
N CYS A 151 -1.14 4.85 5.70
CA CYS A 151 -1.12 5.43 7.03
C CYS A 151 -0.83 6.93 6.98
N THR A 152 -1.39 7.67 7.94
CA THR A 152 -1.15 9.11 8.07
C THR A 152 -0.82 9.43 9.52
N SER A 153 0.33 10.07 9.75
CA SER A 153 0.77 10.56 11.05
C SER A 153 -0.02 11.81 11.48
N SER A 154 0.07 12.18 12.76
CA SER A 154 -0.58 13.40 13.24
C SER A 154 -0.03 14.68 12.60
N GLU A 155 1.24 14.68 12.18
CA GLU A 155 1.85 15.82 11.47
C GLU A 155 1.33 15.90 10.04
N GLN A 156 1.24 14.76 9.36
CA GLN A 156 0.68 14.64 8.02
C GLN A 156 -0.81 15.04 7.98
N LEU A 157 -1.58 14.68 9.01
CA LEU A 157 -2.97 15.14 9.17
C LEU A 157 -3.06 16.65 9.36
N ARG A 158 -2.12 17.26 10.09
CA ARG A 158 -2.08 18.72 10.26
C ARG A 158 -1.80 19.39 8.92
N GLU A 159 -0.81 18.91 8.18
CA GLU A 159 -0.50 19.40 6.84
C GLU A 159 -1.71 19.27 5.90
N PHE A 160 -2.39 18.12 5.93
CA PHE A 160 -3.61 17.86 5.15
C PHE A 160 -4.73 18.86 5.47
N LYS A 161 -4.91 19.22 6.75
CA LYS A 161 -5.92 20.20 7.19
C LYS A 161 -5.57 21.63 6.77
N GLU A 162 -4.30 21.99 6.78
CA GLU A 162 -3.82 23.33 6.38
C GLU A 162 -3.79 23.52 4.86
N LYS A 163 -3.45 22.46 4.12
CA LYS A 163 -3.34 22.44 2.67
C LYS A 163 -4.22 21.32 2.09
N PRO A 164 -5.46 21.63 1.70
CA PRO A 164 -6.37 20.66 1.10
C PRO A 164 -5.80 20.00 -0.15
N LEU A 165 -6.31 18.80 -0.46
CA LEU A 165 -5.87 17.95 -1.56
C LEU A 165 -5.71 18.69 -2.89
N ALA A 166 -4.58 18.47 -3.55
CA ALA A 166 -4.48 18.59 -5.01
C ALA A 166 -5.22 17.39 -5.64
N ALA A 167 -6.54 17.45 -5.64
CA ALA A 167 -7.39 16.37 -6.14
C ALA A 167 -7.39 16.36 -7.68
N SER A 168 -7.19 15.18 -8.26
CA SER A 168 -7.52 14.97 -9.67
C SER A 168 -9.00 14.65 -9.75
N ALA A 169 -9.82 15.70 -9.89
CA ALA A 169 -11.29 15.62 -9.88
C ALA A 169 -11.91 14.54 -10.81
N PRO A 170 -11.37 14.23 -12.03
CA PRO A 170 -11.95 13.18 -12.87
C PRO A 170 -11.61 11.75 -12.43
N LEU A 171 -10.57 11.55 -11.62
CA LEU A 171 -10.02 10.22 -11.30
C LEU A 171 -10.30 9.75 -9.86
N GLN A 172 -10.97 10.58 -9.04
CA GLN A 172 -11.26 10.28 -7.63
C GLN A 172 -10.03 9.79 -6.84
N ARG A 173 -8.88 10.40 -7.12
CA ARG A 173 -7.60 10.12 -6.45
C ARG A 173 -6.79 11.40 -6.25
N THR A 174 -5.91 11.39 -5.27
CA THR A 174 -4.93 12.46 -5.06
C THR A 174 -3.88 12.45 -6.16
N GLN A 175 -3.43 13.63 -6.62
CA GLN A 175 -2.32 13.70 -7.57
C GLN A 175 -1.02 13.20 -6.93
N VAL A 176 -0.30 12.33 -7.66
CA VAL A 176 1.02 11.86 -7.27
C VAL A 176 2.07 12.86 -7.79
N PRO A 177 2.95 13.40 -6.94
CA PRO A 177 3.95 14.37 -7.36
C PRO A 177 5.08 13.68 -8.12
N ALA A 178 5.87 14.47 -8.86
CA ALA A 178 7.13 13.97 -9.40
C ALA A 178 8.02 13.47 -8.26
N SER A 179 8.58 12.28 -8.43
CA SER A 179 9.21 11.52 -7.35
C SER A 179 10.50 10.84 -7.80
N ASN A 180 11.42 10.69 -6.87
CA ASN A 180 12.60 9.84 -6.99
C ASN A 180 12.27 8.44 -6.46
N MET A 181 12.76 7.42 -7.14
CA MET A 181 12.56 6.03 -6.79
C MET A 181 13.91 5.33 -6.63
N ASN A 182 14.10 4.71 -5.47
CA ASN A 182 15.26 3.87 -5.18
C ASN A 182 14.87 2.40 -5.34
N LEU A 183 15.24 1.80 -6.46
CA LEU A 183 14.99 0.39 -6.76
C LEU A 183 16.17 -0.47 -6.34
N ARG A 184 15.86 -1.54 -5.60
CA ARG A 184 16.81 -2.59 -5.19
C ARG A 184 16.24 -3.94 -5.57
N TYR A 185 17.10 -4.83 -6.04
CA TYR A 185 16.70 -6.12 -6.59
C TYR A 185 17.60 -7.23 -6.08
N ALA A 186 17.01 -8.40 -5.86
CA ALA A 186 17.69 -9.66 -5.70
C ALA A 186 16.98 -10.72 -6.54
N PRO A 187 17.69 -11.53 -7.34
CA PRO A 187 17.07 -12.57 -8.17
C PRO A 187 16.40 -13.65 -7.32
N TYR A 188 16.91 -13.88 -6.11
CA TYR A 188 16.43 -14.86 -5.16
C TYR A 188 16.66 -14.38 -3.73
N LEU A 189 15.75 -14.68 -2.82
CA LEU A 189 15.85 -14.32 -1.42
C LEU A 189 15.16 -15.36 -0.53
N GLU A 190 15.89 -15.95 0.40
CA GLU A 190 15.34 -16.82 1.45
C GLU A 190 14.86 -15.96 2.62
N LEU A 191 13.60 -16.13 2.97
CA LEU A 191 12.95 -15.47 4.09
C LEU A 191 12.80 -16.43 5.26
N PRO A 192 12.58 -15.91 6.48
CA PRO A 192 12.11 -16.71 7.59
C PRO A 192 10.89 -17.55 7.21
N GLU A 193 10.63 -18.61 7.97
CA GLU A 193 9.47 -19.50 7.77
C GLU A 193 9.54 -20.35 6.48
N GLY A 194 10.73 -20.46 5.86
CA GLY A 194 10.94 -21.33 4.69
C GLY A 194 10.36 -20.76 3.39
N ILE A 195 10.06 -19.47 3.37
CA ILE A 195 9.56 -18.75 2.20
C ILE A 195 10.75 -18.41 1.29
N GLU A 196 10.66 -18.81 0.02
CA GLU A 196 11.60 -18.45 -1.02
C GLU A 196 10.96 -17.41 -1.95
N LEU A 197 11.60 -16.25 -2.11
CA LEU A 197 11.09 -15.15 -2.93
C LEU A 197 11.93 -14.97 -4.19
N GLN A 198 11.35 -15.31 -5.35
CA GLN A 198 12.00 -15.14 -6.66
C GLN A 198 11.80 -13.72 -7.18
N GLY A 199 12.85 -13.12 -7.75
CA GLY A 199 12.81 -11.78 -8.33
C GLY A 199 12.45 -10.67 -7.33
N ALA A 200 12.87 -10.81 -6.08
CA ALA A 200 12.58 -9.88 -4.99
C ALA A 200 12.99 -8.44 -5.36
N THR A 201 12.04 -7.52 -5.27
CA THR A 201 12.21 -6.11 -5.64
C THR A 201 11.68 -5.20 -4.54
N LEU A 202 12.51 -4.27 -4.11
CA LEU A 202 12.16 -3.21 -3.16
C LEU A 202 12.26 -1.86 -3.87
N VAL A 203 11.20 -1.07 -3.83
CA VAL A 203 11.17 0.29 -4.36
C VAL A 203 10.79 1.24 -3.23
N ALA A 204 11.65 2.22 -2.95
CA ALA A 204 11.32 3.33 -2.06
C ALA A 204 11.11 4.59 -2.89
N ILE A 205 9.92 5.16 -2.82
CA ILE A 205 9.44 6.31 -3.61
C ILE A 205 9.31 7.51 -2.68
N LYS A 206 9.94 8.62 -3.06
CA LYS A 206 9.88 9.89 -2.33
C LYS A 206 9.72 11.06 -3.30
N PRO A 207 8.82 12.03 -3.06
CA PRO A 207 8.67 13.22 -3.90
C PRO A 207 9.98 13.98 -4.09
N SER A 208 10.20 14.53 -5.29
CA SER A 208 11.44 15.22 -5.67
C SER A 208 11.51 16.70 -5.22
N GLY A 209 10.71 17.12 -4.23
CA GLY A 209 10.59 18.51 -3.79
C GLY A 209 11.13 18.78 -2.37
N ASP A 210 11.57 20.03 -2.14
CA ASP A 210 12.27 20.56 -0.94
C ASP A 210 11.47 20.55 0.39
N GLY A 211 10.31 19.89 0.46
CA GLY A 211 9.39 19.99 1.60
C GLY A 211 9.61 18.99 2.73
N SER A 212 10.43 17.95 2.52
CA SER A 212 10.66 16.88 3.50
C SER A 212 12.13 16.84 3.89
N SER A 213 12.47 17.56 4.97
CA SER A 213 13.77 17.48 5.67
C SER A 213 13.94 16.16 6.44
N THR A 214 13.31 15.09 5.98
CA THR A 214 13.44 13.75 6.57
C THR A 214 14.85 13.27 6.28
N SER A 215 15.61 13.02 7.34
CA SER A 215 17.01 12.60 7.23
C SER A 215 17.12 11.28 6.46
N LYS A 216 18.28 11.01 5.86
CA LYS A 216 18.53 9.72 5.18
C LYS A 216 18.31 8.53 6.13
N GLU A 217 18.69 8.69 7.40
CA GLU A 217 18.54 7.69 8.45
C GLU A 217 17.07 7.42 8.78
N GLU A 218 16.24 8.46 8.86
CA GLU A 218 14.80 8.35 9.10
C GLU A 218 14.07 7.70 7.92
N VAL A 219 14.48 8.00 6.69
CA VAL A 219 13.96 7.30 5.49
C VAL A 219 14.36 5.82 5.50
N GLU A 220 15.60 5.50 5.86
CA GLU A 220 16.04 4.10 5.95
C GLU A 220 15.33 3.34 7.08
N ALA A 221 15.08 3.99 8.23
CA ALA A 221 14.27 3.44 9.31
C ALA A 221 12.83 3.17 8.85
N PHE A 222 12.19 4.14 8.20
CA PHE A 222 10.84 3.97 7.63
C PHE A 222 10.77 2.83 6.61
N VAL A 223 11.79 2.69 5.76
CA VAL A 223 11.89 1.57 4.82
C VAL A 223 11.96 0.25 5.60
N CYS A 224 12.82 0.15 6.62
CA CYS A 224 13.00 -1.09 7.39
C CYS A 224 11.75 -1.48 8.20
N GLU A 225 10.96 -0.50 8.64
CA GLU A 225 9.71 -0.68 9.40
C GLU A 225 8.46 -0.68 8.49
N ALA A 226 8.64 -0.88 7.18
CA ALA A 226 7.53 -0.81 6.23
C ALA A 226 6.61 -2.03 6.31
N PHE A 227 7.13 -3.20 6.66
CA PHE A 227 6.38 -4.47 6.70
C PHE A 227 6.81 -5.32 7.88
N ASP A 228 5.90 -6.19 8.31
CA ASP A 228 6.11 -7.13 9.42
C ASP A 228 6.42 -8.56 8.93
N GLY A 229 6.84 -9.42 9.87
CA GLY A 229 7.01 -10.85 9.65
C GLY A 229 8.12 -11.18 8.63
N PRO A 230 7.94 -12.19 7.75
CA PRO A 230 8.98 -12.59 6.80
C PRO A 230 9.35 -11.45 5.82
N PHE A 231 8.43 -10.53 5.54
CA PHE A 231 8.67 -9.40 4.63
C PHE A 231 9.57 -8.32 5.24
N GLU A 232 9.62 -8.18 6.57
CA GLU A 232 10.58 -7.31 7.26
C GLU A 232 12.02 -7.76 6.96
N ALA A 233 12.27 -9.08 7.04
CA ALA A 233 13.57 -9.67 6.72
C ALA A 233 13.95 -9.47 5.24
N ALA A 234 12.95 -9.53 4.34
CA ALA A 234 13.13 -9.22 2.92
C ALA A 234 13.67 -7.80 2.75
N VAL A 235 13.04 -6.82 3.39
CA VAL A 235 13.45 -5.41 3.29
C VAL A 235 14.84 -5.21 3.87
N LYS A 236 15.11 -5.70 5.09
CA LYS A 236 16.43 -5.59 5.74
C LYS A 236 17.57 -6.19 4.91
N THR A 237 17.26 -7.19 4.08
CA THR A 237 18.21 -7.79 3.14
C THR A 237 18.36 -6.94 1.88
N LEU A 238 17.24 -6.49 1.29
CA LEU A 238 17.22 -5.71 0.06
C LEU A 238 17.84 -4.32 0.23
N VAL A 239 17.70 -3.65 1.39
CA VAL A 239 18.31 -2.33 1.64
C VAL A 239 19.84 -2.33 1.52
N LYS A 240 20.49 -3.49 1.72
CA LYS A 240 21.96 -3.67 1.62
C LYS A 240 22.44 -3.88 0.17
N ARG A 241 21.51 -4.06 -0.78
CA ARG A 241 21.79 -4.25 -2.21
C ARG A 241 22.06 -2.92 -2.91
N ARG A 242 22.59 -3.01 -4.13
CA ARG A 242 22.84 -1.84 -4.98
C ARG A 242 21.52 -1.12 -5.29
N THR A 243 21.51 0.19 -5.04
CA THR A 243 20.38 1.06 -5.37
C THR A 243 20.49 1.57 -6.80
N HIS A 244 19.38 1.48 -7.54
CA HIS A 244 19.20 2.09 -8.85
C HIS A 244 18.20 3.23 -8.70
N VAL A 245 18.63 4.45 -8.99
CA VAL A 245 17.80 5.65 -8.88
C VAL A 245 17.04 5.84 -10.19
N LEU A 246 15.74 6.05 -10.09
CA LEU A 246 14.84 6.30 -11.22
C LEU A 246 13.99 7.53 -10.90
N GLU A 247 13.58 8.24 -11.95
CA GLU A 247 12.66 9.37 -11.83
C GLU A 247 11.27 8.98 -12.30
N LEU A 248 10.25 9.47 -11.58
CA LEU A 248 8.85 9.31 -11.89
C LEU A 248 8.23 10.68 -12.09
N ASN A 249 7.65 10.91 -13.27
CA ASN A 249 6.86 12.11 -13.51
C ASN A 249 5.56 12.05 -12.70
N GLY A 250 5.08 13.20 -12.21
CA GLY A 250 3.82 13.26 -11.47
C GLY A 250 2.61 12.99 -12.37
N PHE A 251 1.55 12.40 -11.80
CA PHE A 251 0.34 11.99 -12.52
C PHE A 251 -0.91 11.86 -11.65
#